data_AF-A0A820N4J9-F1
#
_entry.id   AF-A0A820N4J9-F1
#
_cell.length_a   1.000
_cell.length_b   1.000
_cell.length_c   1.000
_cell.angle_alpha   90.00
_cell.angle_beta   90.00
_cell.angle_gamma   90.00
#
_symmetry.space_group_name_H-M   'P 1'
#
loop_
_entity.id
_entity.type
_entity.pdbx_description
1 polymer ?
#
loop_
_entity_poly.entity_id
_entity_poly.type
_entity_poly.pdbx_seq_one_letter_code
_entity_poly.pdbx_strand_id
1 'polypeptide(L)'
;IIDAVIEQQMSMTGATMFWLDVLHDCKLDQPLSLPFDRYRLSNEHRTGRGTSISFDFGQDLSHDFLIYASSNNISLEYLALATYYVFLFKLTNGENDLCIGINTHGRYRDELESIIGMFVNAIPLRCQIDPHLSFHKLTKHVQYNMINCIKYSYFPLQRILNQHPNISNPVFLDTSFEFISSMTKDEENEIMIGD
;
A
#
# COMPACT_ATOMS: atom_id res chain seq x y z
N ILE A 1 18.93 -23.19 -19.47
CA ILE A 1 19.85 -22.10 -19.02
C ILE A 1 19.05 -20.88 -18.58
N ILE A 2 17.93 -20.54 -19.23
CA ILE A 2 17.03 -19.43 -18.83
C ILE A 2 16.30 -19.71 -17.51
N ASP A 3 15.92 -20.97 -17.22
CA ASP A 3 15.25 -21.33 -15.96
C ASP A 3 16.12 -21.17 -14.70
N ALA A 4 17.44 -21.35 -14.83
CA ALA A 4 18.38 -21.19 -13.72
C ALA A 4 18.67 -19.70 -13.39
N VAL A 5 18.35 -18.78 -14.29
CA VAL A 5 18.52 -17.33 -14.09
C VAL A 5 17.36 -16.74 -13.29
N ILE A 6 16.15 -17.31 -13.42
CA ILE A 6 14.96 -16.85 -12.69
C ILE A 6 14.97 -17.35 -11.23
N GLU A 7 15.51 -18.54 -10.96
CA GLU A 7 15.72 -19.03 -9.58
C GLU A 7 16.60 -18.09 -8.74
N GLN A 8 17.47 -17.30 -9.38
CA GLN A 8 18.35 -16.34 -8.72
C GLN A 8 17.64 -15.02 -8.31
N GLN A 9 16.41 -14.76 -8.77
CA GLN A 9 15.76 -13.44 -8.65
C GLN A 9 14.76 -13.27 -7.48
N MET A 10 14.28 -14.33 -6.84
CA MET A 10 13.37 -14.25 -5.68
C MET A 10 14.03 -14.82 -4.42
N SER A 11 15.15 -14.24 -4.02
CA SER A 11 15.86 -14.63 -2.79
C SER A 11 14.95 -14.42 -1.58
N MET A 12 14.59 -15.50 -0.89
CA MET A 12 13.87 -15.44 0.38
C MET A 12 14.68 -14.69 1.43
N THR A 13 16.01 -14.79 1.38
CA THR A 13 16.92 -14.06 2.28
C THR A 13 16.87 -12.57 2.01
N GLY A 14 16.87 -12.15 0.73
CA GLY A 14 16.76 -10.74 0.35
C GLY A 14 15.44 -10.11 0.80
N ALA A 15 14.33 -10.80 0.54
CA ALA A 15 13.01 -10.37 1.02
C ALA A 15 12.94 -10.28 2.55
N THR A 16 13.50 -11.28 3.24
CA THR A 16 13.56 -11.31 4.72
C THR A 16 14.28 -10.08 5.26
N MET A 17 15.46 -9.76 4.71
CA MET A 17 16.24 -8.58 5.11
C MET A 17 15.52 -7.28 4.81
N PHE A 18 14.91 -7.17 3.62
CA PHE A 18 14.16 -5.98 3.23
C PHE A 18 13.00 -5.69 4.19
N TRP A 19 12.16 -6.70 4.50
CA TRP A 19 11.02 -6.50 5.39
C TRP A 19 11.44 -6.17 6.83
N LEU A 20 12.53 -6.77 7.32
CA LEU A 20 13.11 -6.41 8.62
C LEU A 20 13.59 -4.95 8.67
N ASP A 21 14.19 -4.46 7.59
CA ASP A 21 14.70 -3.09 7.48
C ASP A 21 13.55 -2.06 7.36
N VAL A 22 12.63 -2.27 6.42
CA VAL A 22 11.49 -1.37 6.18
C VAL A 22 10.61 -1.22 7.42
N LEU A 23 10.41 -2.31 8.17
CA LEU A 23 9.58 -2.33 9.37
C LEU A 23 10.37 -2.12 10.66
N HIS A 24 11.67 -1.81 10.55
CA HIS A 24 12.51 -1.53 11.70
C HIS A 24 11.98 -0.33 12.49
N ASP A 25 11.81 -0.46 13.81
CA ASP A 25 11.22 0.56 14.68
C ASP A 25 9.80 1.01 14.31
N CYS A 26 9.14 0.34 13.34
CA CYS A 26 7.74 0.59 13.06
C CYS A 26 6.92 0.05 14.23
N LYS A 27 6.04 0.89 14.79
CA LYS A 27 5.17 0.52 15.92
C LYS A 27 3.98 -0.29 15.44
N LEU A 28 4.29 -1.50 14.97
CA LEU A 28 3.32 -2.41 14.39
C LEU A 28 2.30 -2.97 15.40
N ASP A 29 2.48 -2.70 16.71
CA ASP A 29 1.60 -3.07 17.82
C ASP A 29 0.70 -1.92 18.31
N GLN A 30 0.93 -0.68 17.85
CA GLN A 30 0.19 0.50 18.29
C GLN A 30 -0.82 0.94 17.22
N PRO A 31 -2.14 0.77 17.46
CA PRO A 31 -3.15 1.17 16.47
C PRO A 31 -3.01 2.65 16.12
N LEU A 32 -3.23 2.97 14.85
CA LEU A 32 -3.29 4.36 14.40
C LEU A 32 -4.32 5.12 15.23
N SER A 33 -3.98 6.37 15.58
CA SER A 33 -4.83 7.23 16.41
C SER A 33 -6.01 7.81 15.62
N LEU A 34 -6.79 6.96 14.94
CA LEU A 34 -7.94 7.35 14.15
C LEU A 34 -9.10 7.81 15.05
N PRO A 35 -9.91 8.78 14.60
CA PRO A 35 -11.04 9.32 15.37
C PRO A 35 -12.23 8.34 15.35
N PHE A 36 -12.13 7.24 16.09
CA PHE A 36 -13.21 6.27 16.21
C PHE A 36 -14.36 6.82 17.06
N ASP A 37 -15.60 6.64 16.59
CA ASP A 37 -16.82 6.99 17.35
C ASP A 37 -16.99 6.13 18.62
N ARG A 38 -16.34 4.97 18.65
CA ARG A 38 -16.38 4.03 19.79
C ARG A 38 -15.00 3.42 20.03
N TYR A 39 -14.59 3.42 21.29
CA TYR A 39 -13.40 2.69 21.73
C TYR A 39 -13.59 1.18 21.56
N ARG A 40 -12.62 0.54 20.91
CA ARG A 40 -12.52 -0.91 20.84
C ARG A 40 -11.99 -1.44 22.17
N LEU A 41 -12.73 -2.34 22.82
CA LEU A 41 -12.23 -3.00 24.03
C LEU A 41 -11.26 -4.12 23.64
N SER A 42 -10.21 -4.32 24.43
CA SER A 42 -9.14 -5.29 24.14
C SER A 42 -9.60 -6.76 24.10
N ASN A 43 -10.79 -7.06 24.63
CA ASN A 43 -11.43 -8.37 24.61
C ASN A 43 -12.47 -8.54 23.50
N GLU A 44 -12.71 -7.53 22.66
CA GLU A 44 -13.67 -7.61 21.55
C GLU A 44 -13.02 -8.19 20.29
N HIS A 45 -13.50 -9.36 19.86
CA HIS A 45 -13.10 -9.96 18.59
C HIS A 45 -13.59 -9.13 17.38
N ARG A 46 -12.86 -9.22 16.26
CA ARG A 46 -13.32 -8.68 14.95
C ARG A 46 -14.66 -9.31 14.60
N THR A 47 -15.71 -8.48 14.57
CA THR A 47 -17.08 -8.96 14.30
C THR A 47 -17.38 -9.21 12.83
N GLY A 48 -16.52 -8.72 11.93
CA GLY A 48 -16.72 -8.77 10.48
C GLY A 48 -17.84 -7.85 9.97
N ARG A 49 -18.54 -7.13 10.85
CA ARG A 49 -19.55 -6.15 10.44
C ARG A 49 -18.89 -4.90 9.86
N GLY A 50 -19.39 -4.45 8.72
CA GLY A 50 -18.94 -3.24 8.04
C GLY A 50 -20.04 -2.65 7.18
N THR A 51 -19.79 -1.44 6.68
CA THR A 51 -20.61 -0.77 5.67
C THR A 51 -19.69 -0.18 4.61
N SER A 52 -20.23 0.09 3.43
CA SER A 52 -19.50 0.75 2.35
C SER A 52 -20.11 2.13 2.10
N ILE A 53 -19.26 3.13 1.96
CA ILE A 53 -19.64 4.48 1.55
C ILE A 53 -18.94 4.75 0.22
N SER A 54 -19.73 5.12 -0.78
CA SER A 54 -19.23 5.51 -2.09
C SER A 54 -19.58 6.98 -2.33
N PHE A 55 -18.63 7.70 -2.90
CA PHE A 55 -18.81 9.09 -3.29
C PHE A 55 -18.00 9.35 -4.56
N ASP A 56 -18.45 10.34 -5.32
CA ASP A 56 -17.82 10.80 -6.55
C ASP A 56 -17.09 12.12 -6.30
N PHE A 57 -15.91 12.30 -6.89
CA PHE A 57 -15.11 13.52 -6.74
C PHE A 57 -15.59 14.66 -7.65
N GLY A 58 -16.52 14.40 -8.58
CA GLY A 58 -16.94 15.34 -9.61
C GLY A 58 -15.96 15.41 -10.77
N GLN A 59 -16.42 15.92 -11.91
CA GLN A 59 -15.61 16.05 -13.12
C GLN A 59 -14.46 17.05 -12.94
N ASP A 60 -14.73 18.21 -12.35
CA ASP A 60 -13.72 19.28 -12.23
C ASP A 60 -12.51 18.83 -11.41
N LEU A 61 -12.75 18.28 -10.21
CA LEU A 61 -11.67 17.82 -9.34
C LEU A 61 -10.93 16.61 -9.95
N SER A 62 -11.65 15.69 -10.59
CA SER A 62 -11.02 14.54 -11.26
C SER A 62 -10.13 15.00 -12.42
N HIS A 63 -10.58 15.99 -13.19
CA HIS A 63 -9.81 16.58 -14.29
C HIS A 63 -8.56 17.31 -13.78
N ASP A 64 -8.67 18.11 -12.74
CA ASP A 64 -7.52 18.77 -12.10
C ASP A 64 -6.51 17.76 -11.56
N PHE A 65 -7.00 16.65 -11.00
CA PHE A 65 -6.16 15.57 -10.49
C PHE A 65 -5.38 14.86 -11.61
N LEU A 66 -6.03 14.62 -12.75
CA LEU A 66 -5.42 14.07 -13.97
C LEU A 66 -4.35 15.01 -14.54
N ILE A 67 -4.67 16.30 -14.68
CA ILE A 67 -3.73 17.32 -15.17
C ILE A 67 -2.51 17.42 -14.24
N TYR A 68 -2.72 17.37 -12.93
CA TYR A 68 -1.62 17.42 -11.98
C TYR A 68 -0.69 16.22 -12.14
N ALA A 69 -1.25 15.01 -12.26
CA ALA A 69 -0.49 13.78 -12.46
C ALA A 69 0.37 13.84 -13.73
N SER A 70 -0.24 14.22 -14.87
CA SER A 70 0.44 14.29 -16.16
C SER A 70 1.52 15.38 -16.18
N SER A 71 1.20 16.58 -15.70
CA SER A 71 2.14 17.72 -15.66
C SER A 71 3.38 17.46 -14.79
N ASN A 72 3.26 16.58 -13.79
CA ASN A 72 4.34 16.25 -12.86
C ASN A 72 5.02 14.90 -13.16
N ASN A 73 4.64 14.19 -14.22
CA ASN A 73 5.08 12.83 -14.53
C ASN A 73 4.95 11.89 -13.31
N ILE A 74 3.74 11.82 -12.77
CA ILE A 74 3.37 10.98 -11.62
C ILE A 74 2.20 10.10 -12.06
N SER A 75 2.23 8.80 -11.73
CA SER A 75 1.07 7.93 -11.95
C SER A 75 -0.05 8.23 -10.95
N LEU A 76 -1.29 8.15 -11.42
CA LEU A 76 -2.49 8.41 -10.62
C LEU A 76 -2.54 7.60 -9.33
N GLU A 77 -2.11 6.34 -9.39
CA GLU A 77 -2.06 5.46 -8.23
C GLU A 77 -1.22 6.08 -7.10
N TYR A 78 0.02 6.50 -7.42
CA TYR A 78 0.92 7.07 -6.43
C TYR A 78 0.44 8.42 -5.92
N LEU A 79 -0.21 9.21 -6.78
CA LEU A 79 -0.82 10.49 -6.38
C LEU A 79 -2.00 10.27 -5.41
N ALA A 80 -2.87 9.30 -5.70
CA ALA A 80 -3.99 8.93 -4.84
C ALA A 80 -3.50 8.35 -3.51
N LEU A 81 -2.48 7.49 -3.55
CA LEU A 81 -1.84 6.92 -2.37
C LEU A 81 -1.18 8.00 -1.50
N ALA A 82 -0.48 8.97 -2.09
CA ALA A 82 0.10 10.10 -1.36
C ALA A 82 -1.00 10.98 -0.73
N THR A 83 -2.09 11.24 -1.46
CA THR A 83 -3.28 11.93 -0.92
C THR A 83 -3.86 11.19 0.29
N TYR A 84 -3.93 9.85 0.22
CA TYR A 84 -4.41 9.02 1.31
C TYR A 84 -3.51 9.09 2.55
N TYR A 85 -2.18 9.06 2.39
CA TYR A 85 -1.25 9.27 3.50
C TYR A 85 -1.40 10.65 4.15
N VAL A 86 -1.57 11.71 3.35
CA VAL A 86 -1.83 13.06 3.87
C VAL A 86 -3.17 13.13 4.61
N PHE A 87 -4.19 12.43 4.11
CA PHE A 87 -5.48 12.32 4.78
C PHE A 87 -5.33 11.64 6.15
N LEU A 88 -4.65 10.49 6.21
CA LEU A 88 -4.39 9.79 7.47
C LEU A 88 -3.57 10.65 8.44
N PHE A 89 -2.49 11.29 7.98
CA PHE A 89 -1.67 12.21 8.78
C PHE A 89 -2.51 13.31 9.45
N LYS A 90 -3.45 13.89 8.71
CA LYS A 90 -4.35 14.92 9.24
C LYS A 90 -5.37 14.33 10.22
N LEU A 91 -5.91 13.13 9.95
CA LEU A 91 -6.86 12.45 10.82
C LEU A 91 -6.25 12.00 12.15
N THR A 92 -4.98 11.57 12.14
CA THR A 92 -4.24 11.12 13.33
C THR A 92 -3.56 12.27 14.06
N ASN A 93 -3.95 13.51 13.78
CA ASN A 93 -3.44 14.71 14.46
C ASN A 93 -1.92 14.89 14.32
N GLY A 94 -1.35 14.49 13.19
CA GLY A 94 0.07 14.68 12.84
C GLY A 94 0.98 13.49 13.12
N GLU A 95 0.43 12.28 13.28
CA GLU A 95 1.24 11.06 13.37
C GLU A 95 2.03 10.87 12.07
N ASN A 96 3.36 10.86 12.21
CA ASN A 96 4.28 10.96 11.08
C ASN A 96 4.85 9.62 10.61
N ASP A 97 4.60 8.51 11.31
CA ASP A 97 5.03 7.17 10.90
C ASP A 97 3.79 6.30 10.68
N LEU A 98 3.36 6.20 9.42
CA LEU A 98 2.10 5.55 9.05
C LEU A 98 2.39 4.26 8.30
N CYS A 99 1.76 3.17 8.74
CA CYS A 99 1.85 1.87 8.09
C CYS A 99 0.44 1.40 7.71
N ILE A 100 0.21 1.19 6.41
CA ILE A 100 -1.07 0.77 5.85
C ILE A 100 -0.92 -0.55 5.10
N GLY A 101 -2.02 -1.26 4.88
CA GLY A 101 -2.03 -2.45 4.05
C GLY A 101 -2.20 -2.11 2.58
N ILE A 102 -1.48 -2.79 1.71
CA ILE A 102 -1.73 -2.82 0.27
C ILE A 102 -1.97 -4.27 -0.16
N ASN A 103 -2.96 -4.47 -1.03
CA ASN A 103 -3.26 -5.78 -1.59
C ASN A 103 -2.54 -5.93 -2.93
N THR A 104 -1.77 -7.00 -3.08
CA THR A 104 -1.11 -7.33 -4.35
C THR A 104 -1.81 -8.52 -4.98
N HIS A 105 -1.93 -8.55 -6.31
CA HIS A 105 -2.60 -9.64 -7.05
C HIS A 105 -2.01 -11.03 -6.75
N GLY A 106 -0.74 -11.04 -6.36
CA GLY A 106 0.06 -12.21 -5.99
C GLY A 106 0.26 -13.28 -7.05
N ARG A 107 0.07 -12.88 -8.30
CA ARG A 107 0.41 -13.66 -9.49
C ARG A 107 1.82 -13.27 -9.95
N TYR A 108 2.83 -13.67 -9.18
CA TYR A 108 4.24 -13.28 -9.41
C TYR A 108 4.94 -14.08 -10.52
N ARG A 109 4.23 -14.99 -11.17
CA ARG A 109 4.72 -15.82 -12.27
C ARG A 109 3.63 -15.91 -13.33
N ASP A 110 4.02 -15.83 -14.60
CA ASP A 110 3.12 -15.89 -15.75
C ASP A 110 2.24 -17.17 -15.71
N GLU A 111 2.79 -18.28 -15.23
CA GLU A 111 2.10 -19.56 -15.04
C GLU A 111 0.87 -19.44 -14.13
N LEU A 112 0.88 -18.51 -13.18
CA LEU A 112 -0.19 -18.30 -12.21
C LEU A 112 -1.32 -17.41 -12.75
N GLU A 113 -1.15 -16.75 -13.89
CA GLU A 113 -2.17 -15.85 -14.45
C GLU A 113 -3.46 -16.59 -14.82
N SER A 114 -3.32 -17.79 -15.39
CA SER A 114 -4.46 -18.59 -15.86
C SER A 114 -5.13 -19.45 -14.77
N ILE A 115 -4.57 -19.46 -13.55
CA ILE A 115 -5.05 -20.31 -12.45
C ILE A 115 -6.16 -19.60 -11.68
N ILE A 116 -7.28 -20.31 -11.50
CA ILE A 116 -8.34 -19.90 -10.58
C ILE A 116 -7.91 -20.27 -9.16
N GLY A 117 -7.71 -19.26 -8.32
CA GLY A 117 -7.29 -19.42 -6.93
C GLY A 117 -7.14 -18.09 -6.20
N MET A 118 -6.98 -18.15 -4.87
CA MET A 118 -6.70 -16.97 -4.04
C MET A 118 -5.19 -16.71 -4.02
N PHE A 119 -4.77 -15.70 -4.78
CA PHE A 119 -3.36 -15.29 -4.86
C PHE A 119 -3.08 -13.97 -4.16
N VAL A 120 -4.12 -13.25 -3.71
CA VAL A 120 -3.96 -11.94 -3.08
C VAL A 120 -3.05 -12.04 -1.85
N ASN A 121 -1.99 -11.24 -1.82
CA ASN A 121 -1.12 -11.09 -0.67
C ASN A 121 -1.16 -9.64 -0.19
N ALA A 122 -1.50 -9.47 1.09
CA ALA A 122 -1.47 -8.17 1.75
C ALA A 122 -0.08 -7.93 2.33
N ILE A 123 0.52 -6.80 2.01
CA ILE A 123 1.84 -6.40 2.53
C ILE A 123 1.74 -5.03 3.21
N PRO A 124 2.57 -4.76 4.23
CA PRO A 124 2.64 -3.44 4.82
C PRO A 124 3.33 -2.46 3.88
N LEU A 125 2.79 -1.24 3.83
CA LEU A 125 3.43 -0.09 3.21
C LEU A 125 3.60 1.00 4.27
N ARG A 126 4.84 1.18 4.70
CA ARG A 126 5.23 2.21 5.68
C ARG A 126 5.64 3.49 4.96
N CYS A 127 5.17 4.62 5.46
CA CYS A 127 5.60 5.94 5.03
C CYS A 127 5.84 6.83 6.25
N GLN A 128 7.06 7.36 6.34
CA GLN A 128 7.42 8.38 7.31
C GLN A 128 7.24 9.76 6.67
N ILE A 129 6.22 10.49 7.11
CA ILE A 129 5.84 11.79 6.58
C ILE A 129 6.66 12.87 7.28
N ASP A 130 7.49 13.57 6.52
CA ASP A 130 8.08 14.84 6.95
C ASP A 130 7.14 16.00 6.57
N PRO A 131 6.55 16.71 7.55
CA PRO A 131 5.61 17.80 7.30
C PRO A 131 6.25 19.02 6.60
N HIS A 132 7.58 19.07 6.52
CA HIS A 132 8.30 20.12 5.79
C HIS A 132 8.51 19.79 4.31
N LEU A 133 8.22 18.56 3.87
CA LEU A 133 8.30 18.21 2.45
C LEU A 133 7.13 18.81 1.68
N SER A 134 7.41 19.24 0.44
CA SER A 134 6.34 19.56 -0.49
C SER A 134 5.56 18.30 -0.86
N PHE A 135 4.28 18.46 -1.19
CA PHE A 135 3.43 17.34 -1.60
C PHE A 135 4.00 16.56 -2.79
N HIS A 136 4.64 17.25 -3.75
CA HIS A 136 5.33 16.61 -4.86
C HIS A 136 6.47 15.69 -4.38
N LYS A 137 7.30 16.14 -3.43
CA LYS A 137 8.39 15.33 -2.86
C LYS A 137 7.85 14.14 -2.08
N LEU A 138 6.78 14.34 -1.30
CA LEU A 138 6.09 13.24 -0.61
C LEU A 138 5.58 12.21 -1.61
N THR A 139 4.97 12.64 -2.71
CA THR A 139 4.44 11.73 -3.73
C THR A 139 5.55 10.88 -4.38
N LYS A 140 6.70 11.50 -4.68
CA LYS A 140 7.88 10.75 -5.16
C LYS A 140 8.45 9.79 -4.12
N HIS A 141 8.43 10.16 -2.84
CA HIS A 141 8.83 9.28 -1.75
C HIS A 141 7.90 8.07 -1.61
N VAL A 142 6.59 8.30 -1.65
CA VAL A 142 5.57 7.24 -1.63
C VAL A 142 5.72 6.31 -2.85
N GLN A 143 5.90 6.86 -4.05
CA GLN A 143 6.18 6.09 -5.26
C GLN A 143 7.41 5.19 -5.08
N TYR A 144 8.52 5.74 -4.57
CA TYR A 144 9.74 4.98 -4.33
C TYR A 144 9.52 3.84 -3.33
N ASN A 145 8.83 4.11 -2.22
CA ASN A 145 8.54 3.10 -1.19
C ASN A 145 7.66 1.98 -1.75
N MET A 146 6.60 2.34 -2.50
CA MET A 146 5.67 1.40 -3.12
C MET A 146 6.40 0.47 -4.11
N ILE A 147 7.18 1.03 -5.04
CA ILE A 147 7.96 0.25 -6.01
C ILE A 147 8.90 -0.74 -5.31
N ASN A 148 9.56 -0.34 -4.22
CA ASN A 148 10.44 -1.24 -3.48
C ASN A 148 9.68 -2.32 -2.71
N CYS A 149 8.52 -2.01 -2.13
CA CYS A 149 7.68 -3.00 -1.46
C CYS A 149 7.11 -4.03 -2.45
N ILE A 150 6.69 -3.58 -3.64
CA ILE A 150 6.16 -4.46 -4.70
C ILE A 150 7.22 -5.47 -5.16
N LYS A 151 8.50 -5.10 -5.27
CA LYS A 151 9.59 -6.05 -5.61
C LYS A 151 9.65 -7.26 -4.69
N TYR A 152 9.29 -7.10 -3.41
CA TYR A 152 9.30 -8.16 -2.40
C TYR A 152 7.91 -8.61 -1.97
N SER A 153 6.88 -8.22 -2.73
CA SER A 153 5.48 -8.55 -2.44
C SER A 153 5.19 -10.04 -2.49
N TYR A 154 6.02 -10.84 -3.16
CA TYR A 154 5.94 -12.31 -3.16
C TYR A 154 6.19 -12.94 -1.79
N PHE A 155 6.72 -12.18 -0.83
CA PHE A 155 6.99 -12.67 0.50
C PHE A 155 5.68 -12.79 1.30
N PRO A 156 5.33 -13.99 1.81
CA PRO A 156 4.03 -14.20 2.45
C PRO A 156 3.84 -13.32 3.69
N LEU A 157 2.65 -12.74 3.85
CA LEU A 157 2.26 -11.99 5.05
C LEU A 157 2.61 -12.73 6.35
N GLN A 158 2.30 -14.03 6.44
CA GLN A 158 2.61 -14.84 7.63
C GLN A 158 4.11 -14.85 7.97
N ARG A 159 4.99 -14.79 6.97
CA ARG A 159 6.43 -14.70 7.20
C ARG A 159 6.85 -13.33 7.70
N ILE A 160 6.24 -12.26 7.18
CA ILE A 160 6.43 -10.89 7.72
C ILE A 160 6.03 -10.87 9.19
N LEU A 161 4.86 -11.41 9.54
CA LEU A 161 4.38 -11.45 10.93
C LEU A 161 5.28 -12.29 11.85
N ASN A 162 5.81 -13.41 11.36
CA ASN A 162 6.74 -14.24 12.14
C ASN A 162 8.06 -13.52 12.48
N GLN A 163 8.44 -12.47 11.74
CA GLN A 163 9.58 -11.63 12.08
C GLN A 163 9.28 -10.69 13.26
N HIS A 164 8.00 -10.52 13.63
CA HIS A 164 7.53 -9.66 14.71
C HIS A 164 6.63 -10.44 15.69
N PRO A 165 7.18 -11.41 16.45
CA PRO A 165 6.40 -12.41 17.21
C PRO A 165 5.58 -11.82 18.37
N ASN A 166 5.86 -10.59 18.80
CA ASN A 166 5.14 -9.93 19.89
C ASN A 166 3.85 -9.22 19.41
N ILE A 167 3.51 -9.33 18.12
CA ILE A 167 2.42 -8.58 17.51
C ILE A 167 1.23 -9.50 17.27
N SER A 168 0.20 -9.36 18.11
CA SER A 168 -1.03 -10.15 17.96
C SER A 168 -1.99 -9.57 16.92
N ASN A 169 -1.95 -8.26 16.66
CA ASN A 169 -2.78 -7.58 15.66
C ASN A 169 -1.94 -6.46 15.02
N PRO A 170 -1.42 -6.65 13.80
CA PRO A 170 -0.59 -5.66 13.16
C PRO A 170 -1.41 -4.47 12.65
N VAL A 171 -0.91 -3.26 12.87
CA VAL A 171 -1.61 -1.98 12.62
C VAL A 171 -1.92 -1.72 11.15
N PHE A 172 -1.10 -2.24 10.23
CA PHE A 172 -1.34 -2.11 8.80
C PHE A 172 -2.55 -2.91 8.31
N LEU A 173 -3.14 -3.76 9.16
CA LEU A 173 -4.42 -4.42 8.87
C LEU A 173 -5.62 -3.62 9.39
N ASP A 174 -5.41 -2.45 10.01
CA ASP A 174 -6.51 -1.58 10.43
C ASP A 174 -6.98 -0.67 9.29
N THR A 175 -6.08 -0.31 8.38
CA THR A 175 -6.40 0.52 7.23
C THR A 175 -5.64 0.06 5.99
N SER A 176 -6.31 0.05 4.85
CA SER A 176 -5.72 -0.40 3.58
C SER A 176 -6.08 0.55 2.45
N PHE A 177 -5.22 0.60 1.45
CA PHE A 177 -5.44 1.35 0.22
C PHE A 177 -5.45 0.41 -0.98
N GLU A 178 -6.39 0.62 -1.88
CA GLU A 178 -6.51 -0.09 -3.15
C GLU A 178 -6.86 0.91 -4.24
N PHE A 179 -6.15 0.82 -5.36
CA PHE A 179 -6.39 1.63 -6.54
C PHE A 179 -6.76 0.69 -7.68
N ILE A 180 -7.94 0.90 -8.27
CA ILE A 180 -8.43 0.09 -9.39
C ILE A 180 -8.70 1.06 -10.53
N SER A 181 -8.01 0.84 -11.65
CA SER A 181 -8.26 1.56 -12.90
C SER A 181 -9.12 0.70 -13.82
N SER A 182 -10.25 1.23 -14.27
CA SER A 182 -11.11 0.60 -15.28
C SER A 182 -10.97 1.34 -16.61
N MET A 183 -9.75 1.43 -17.15
CA MET A 183 -9.57 1.99 -18.50
C MET A 183 -9.65 0.86 -19.54
N THR A 184 -10.53 1.04 -20.52
CA THR A 184 -10.51 0.27 -21.78
C THR A 184 -9.30 0.70 -22.61
N LYS A 185 -8.64 -0.26 -23.29
CA LYS A 185 -7.40 -0.15 -24.08
C LYS A 185 -7.26 1.02 -25.08
N ASP A 186 -8.29 1.84 -25.28
CA ASP A 186 -8.28 2.94 -26.26
C ASP A 186 -7.76 4.28 -25.70
N GLU A 187 -7.54 4.42 -24.39
CA GLU A 187 -7.11 5.68 -23.73
C GLU A 187 -5.67 5.68 -23.16
N GLU A 188 -4.82 4.71 -23.56
CA GLU A 188 -3.45 4.53 -23.03
C GLU A 188 -2.48 5.70 -23.30
N ASN A 189 -2.82 6.67 -24.15
CA ASN A 189 -1.86 7.67 -24.64
C ASN A 189 -1.78 9.01 -23.87
N GLU A 190 -2.62 9.28 -22.86
CA GLU A 190 -2.58 10.57 -22.13
C GLU A 190 -2.34 10.45 -20.62
N ILE A 191 -2.43 9.25 -20.04
CA ILE A 191 -2.35 9.06 -18.59
C ILE A 191 -1.30 8.00 -18.29
N MET A 192 -0.26 8.39 -17.53
CA MET A 192 0.71 7.45 -16.99
C MET A 192 0.00 6.62 -15.91
N ILE A 193 -0.52 5.46 -16.27
CA ILE A 193 -1.12 4.50 -15.34
C ILE A 193 0.01 3.61 -14.78
N GLY A 194 -0.07 3.24 -13.49
CA GLY A 194 0.87 2.29 -12.89
C GLY A 194 0.57 0.87 -13.38
N ASP A 195 1.63 0.10 -13.66
CA ASP A 195 1.56 -1.34 -13.96
C ASP A 195 1.48 -2.18 -12.67
#